data_AF-A0A8J5ID03-F1
#
_entry.id   AF-A0A8J5ID03-F1
#
_cell.length_a   1.000
_cell.length_b   1.000
_cell.length_c   1.000
_cell.angle_alpha   90.00
_cell.angle_beta   90.00
_cell.angle_gamma   90.00
#
_symmetry.space_group_name_H-M   'P 1'
#
loop_
_entity.id
_entity.type
_entity.pdbx_description
1 polymer ?
#
loop_
_entity_poly.entity_id
_entity_poly.type
_entity_poly.pdbx_seq_one_letter_code
_entity_poly.pdbx_strand_id
1 'polypeptide(L)'
;MSEVRLLFDSVVADYPIMGGHLKSTAKIVYSPAFENGLVKICDGEKLSAAETAARDWSQRKERQDIYAAQIIQQGGVKRRQMERAAYSPLAALVPPTLNTCERLFSECKMILTPQRSCMLPAHFEMLMFLRANKDMWDVTSLA
;
A
#
# COMPACT_ATOMS: atom_id res chain seq x y z
N MET A 1 4.87 -14.67 -21.33
CA MET A 1 6.27 -14.75 -20.80
C MET A 1 7.12 -15.68 -21.66
N SER A 2 6.59 -16.83 -22.08
CA SER A 2 7.19 -17.71 -23.10
C SER A 2 7.59 -16.99 -24.40
N GLU A 3 6.72 -16.15 -24.96
CA GLU A 3 7.02 -15.39 -26.19
C GLU A 3 8.26 -14.49 -26.07
N VAL A 4 8.47 -13.86 -24.90
CA VAL A 4 9.63 -13.01 -24.64
C VAL A 4 10.92 -13.84 -24.59
N ARG A 5 10.84 -15.08 -24.09
CA ARG A 5 11.98 -15.99 -24.06
C ARG A 5 12.38 -16.43 -25.47
N LEU A 6 11.42 -16.70 -26.35
CA LEU A 6 11.67 -17.00 -27.76
C LEU A 6 12.37 -15.84 -28.47
N LEU A 7 11.96 -14.60 -28.20
CA LEU A 7 12.62 -13.40 -28.75
C LEU A 7 14.06 -13.24 -28.23
N PHE A 8 14.32 -13.54 -26.96
CA PHE A 8 15.70 -13.49 -26.46
C PHE A 8 16.56 -14.61 -27.02
N ASP A 9 16.01 -15.81 -27.18
CA ASP A 9 16.75 -16.94 -27.76
C ASP A 9 17.07 -16.71 -29.25
N SER A 10 16.19 -16.04 -30.01
CA SER A 10 16.50 -15.63 -31.39
C SER A 10 17.59 -14.56 -31.44
N VAL A 11 17.55 -13.56 -30.57
CA VAL A 11 18.62 -12.54 -30.46
C VAL A 11 19.96 -13.16 -30.08
N VAL A 12 19.97 -14.21 -29.25
CA VAL A 12 21.20 -14.95 -28.91
C VAL A 12 21.71 -15.79 -30.09
N ALA A 13 20.82 -16.30 -30.93
CA ALA A 13 21.20 -17.00 -32.16
C ALA A 13 21.86 -16.06 -33.17
N ASP A 14 21.30 -14.87 -33.35
CA ASP A 14 21.83 -13.84 -34.27
C ASP A 14 23.10 -13.18 -33.72
N TYR A 15 23.17 -12.98 -32.40
CA TYR A 15 24.28 -12.32 -31.71
C TYR A 15 24.79 -13.19 -30.54
N PRO A 16 25.70 -14.15 -30.81
CA PRO A 16 26.21 -15.06 -29.79
C PRO A 16 26.84 -14.36 -28.56
N ILE A 17 27.38 -13.15 -28.77
CA ILE A 17 27.97 -12.30 -27.72
C ILE A 17 26.95 -11.96 -26.63
N MET A 18 25.67 -11.81 -26.97
CA MET A 18 24.60 -11.47 -26.02
C MET A 18 24.21 -12.67 -25.13
N GLY A 19 24.67 -13.88 -25.45
CA GLY A 19 24.35 -15.10 -24.71
C GLY A 19 24.75 -15.05 -23.23
N GLY A 20 25.80 -14.29 -22.88
CA GLY A 20 26.22 -14.12 -21.47
C GLY A 20 25.22 -13.34 -20.61
N HIS A 21 24.35 -12.55 -21.24
CA HIS A 21 23.39 -11.67 -20.57
C HIS A 21 21.94 -12.14 -20.73
N LEU A 22 21.61 -12.74 -21.88
CA LEU A 22 20.23 -13.04 -22.25
C LEU A 22 19.86 -14.52 -22.11
N LYS A 23 20.80 -15.45 -21.95
CA LYS A 23 20.46 -16.88 -21.74
C LYS A 23 19.72 -17.08 -20.42
N SER A 24 18.89 -18.13 -20.33
CA SER A 24 18.23 -18.55 -19.09
C SER A 24 19.22 -18.95 -17.98
N THR A 25 20.49 -19.14 -18.34
CA THR A 25 21.62 -19.42 -17.46
C THR A 25 22.61 -18.26 -17.37
N ALA A 26 22.22 -17.06 -17.81
CA ALA A 26 23.06 -15.86 -17.74
C ALA A 26 23.42 -15.54 -16.28
N LYS A 27 24.58 -14.92 -16.06
CA LYS A 27 25.08 -14.56 -14.72
C LYS A 27 24.15 -13.61 -13.95
N ILE A 28 23.30 -12.88 -14.67
CA ILE A 28 22.31 -11.95 -14.10
C ILE A 28 21.14 -12.71 -13.46
N VAL A 29 20.86 -13.94 -13.90
CA VAL A 29 19.79 -14.79 -13.37
C VAL A 29 20.21 -15.32 -12.00
N TYR A 30 19.58 -14.82 -10.95
CA TYR A 30 19.93 -15.17 -9.57
C TYR A 30 19.47 -16.59 -9.19
N SER A 31 18.32 -17.02 -9.70
CA SER A 31 17.78 -18.36 -9.47
C SER A 31 17.10 -18.90 -10.73
N PRO A 32 17.81 -19.71 -11.53
CA PRO A 32 17.25 -20.27 -12.77
C PRO A 32 16.00 -21.12 -12.55
N ALA A 33 15.93 -21.88 -11.45
CA ALA A 33 14.76 -22.71 -11.12
C ALA A 33 13.54 -21.87 -10.73
N PHE A 34 13.74 -20.70 -10.10
CA PHE A 34 12.66 -19.79 -9.77
C PHE A 34 12.08 -19.13 -11.02
N GLU A 35 12.95 -18.56 -11.87
CA GLU A 35 12.53 -17.85 -13.07
C GLU A 35 11.88 -18.80 -14.09
N ASN A 36 12.44 -20.00 -14.29
CA ASN A 36 11.81 -21.04 -15.12
C ASN A 36 10.48 -21.51 -14.53
N GLY A 37 10.38 -21.61 -13.20
CA GLY A 37 9.13 -21.91 -12.51
C GLY A 37 8.05 -20.86 -12.76
N LEU A 38 8.39 -19.57 -12.79
CA LEU A 38 7.45 -18.50 -13.11
C LEU A 38 6.96 -18.58 -14.55
N VAL A 39 7.85 -18.86 -15.51
CA VAL A 39 7.46 -19.05 -16.92
C VAL A 39 6.47 -20.21 -17.04
N LYS A 40 6.75 -21.35 -16.41
CA LYS A 40 5.83 -22.50 -16.40
C LYS A 40 4.49 -22.22 -15.73
N ILE A 41 4.46 -21.43 -14.65
CA ILE A 41 3.19 -21.01 -14.03
C ILE A 41 2.36 -20.16 -15.00
N CYS A 42 2.98 -19.23 -15.72
CA CYS A 42 2.27 -18.43 -16.73
C CYS A 42 1.73 -19.27 -17.88
N ASP A 43 2.47 -20.30 -18.29
CA ASP A 43 2.07 -21.20 -19.37
C ASP A 43 1.17 -22.36 -18.89
N GLY A 44 0.87 -22.45 -17.59
CA GLY A 44 0.01 -23.48 -17.00
C GLY A 44 0.64 -24.88 -16.90
N GLU A 45 1.97 -24.96 -17.01
CA GLU A 45 2.72 -26.22 -16.98
C GLU A 45 2.99 -26.73 -15.56
N LYS A 46 3.29 -28.04 -15.45
CA LYS A 46 3.66 -28.68 -14.18
C LYS A 46 5.08 -28.29 -13.76
N LEU A 47 5.21 -27.88 -12.51
CA LEU A 47 6.50 -27.53 -11.89
C LEU A 47 7.30 -28.78 -11.51
N SER A 48 8.62 -28.72 -11.72
CA SER A 48 9.60 -29.68 -11.21
C SER A 48 9.81 -29.51 -9.71
N ALA A 49 10.32 -30.56 -9.03
CA ALA A 49 10.65 -30.54 -7.61
C ALA A 49 11.63 -29.41 -7.22
N ALA A 50 12.55 -29.04 -8.13
CA ALA A 50 13.47 -27.92 -7.92
C ALA A 50 12.77 -26.55 -8.04
N GLU A 51 11.75 -26.44 -8.90
CA GLU A 51 11.00 -25.21 -9.15
C GLU A 51 9.96 -24.97 -8.04
N THR A 52 9.35 -26.04 -7.52
CA THR A 52 8.49 -25.96 -6.33
C THR A 52 9.28 -25.58 -5.08
N ALA A 53 10.49 -26.14 -4.88
CA ALA A 53 11.36 -25.74 -3.78
C ALA A 53 11.85 -24.28 -3.91
N ALA A 54 12.04 -23.78 -5.13
CA ALA A 54 12.44 -22.40 -5.37
C ALA A 54 11.30 -21.38 -5.15
N ARG A 55 10.03 -21.78 -5.29
CA ARG A 55 8.85 -20.94 -4.95
C ARG A 55 8.80 -20.54 -3.48
N ASP A 56 9.30 -21.40 -2.58
CA ASP A 56 9.32 -21.13 -1.14
C ASP A 56 10.20 -19.93 -0.74
N TRP A 57 10.98 -19.35 -1.67
CA TRP A 57 11.60 -18.04 -1.45
C TRP A 57 10.55 -16.96 -1.14
N SER A 58 9.33 -17.04 -1.69
CA SER A 58 8.24 -16.12 -1.34
C SER A 58 7.70 -16.34 0.09
N GLN A 59 8.00 -17.47 0.73
CA GLN A 59 7.70 -17.73 2.15
C GLN A 59 8.90 -17.42 3.06
N ARG A 60 10.05 -16.99 2.53
CA ARG A 60 11.16 -16.50 3.35
C ARG A 60 10.83 -15.13 3.92
N LYS A 61 10.18 -15.24 5.08
CA LYS A 61 9.95 -14.24 6.13
C LYS A 61 8.62 -13.50 6.09
N GLU A 62 7.54 -14.27 6.04
CA GLU A 62 6.37 -13.98 6.89
C GLU A 62 6.73 -14.24 8.38
N ARG A 63 7.75 -13.55 8.89
CA ARG A 63 8.11 -13.51 10.33
C ARG A 63 8.24 -12.07 10.83
N GLN A 64 7.49 -11.16 10.25
CA GLN A 64 7.29 -9.82 10.82
C GLN A 64 5.81 -9.52 11.11
N ASP A 65 4.86 -10.11 10.38
CA ASP A 65 3.43 -9.87 10.65
C ASP A 65 2.87 -10.69 11.82
N ILE A 66 3.58 -11.75 12.23
CA ILE A 66 3.18 -12.59 13.35
C ILE A 66 3.44 -11.89 14.69
N TYR A 67 4.32 -10.88 14.76
CA TYR A 67 4.58 -10.20 16.03
C TYR A 67 3.34 -9.46 16.54
N ALA A 68 2.65 -8.72 15.66
CA ALA A 68 1.40 -8.05 15.98
C ALA A 68 0.29 -9.06 16.32
N ALA A 69 0.16 -10.15 15.54
CA ALA A 69 -0.82 -11.21 15.81
C ALA A 69 -0.55 -11.93 17.14
N GLN A 70 0.72 -12.15 17.47
CA GLN A 70 1.17 -12.78 18.71
C GLN A 70 0.95 -11.85 19.91
N ILE A 71 1.13 -10.53 19.77
CA ILE A 71 0.75 -9.56 20.79
C ILE A 71 -0.76 -9.56 21.02
N ILE A 72 -1.58 -9.66 19.97
CA ILE A 72 -3.05 -9.69 20.11
C ILE A 72 -3.52 -10.99 20.77
N GLN A 73 -2.89 -12.13 20.46
CA GLN A 73 -3.23 -13.43 21.07
C GLN A 73 -2.70 -13.59 22.50
N GLN A 74 -1.47 -13.14 22.78
CA GLN A 74 -0.87 -13.20 24.13
C GLN A 74 -1.39 -12.09 25.04
N GLY A 75 -1.60 -10.91 24.47
CA GLY A 75 -2.37 -9.81 25.05
C GLY A 75 -3.86 -10.04 24.85
N GLY A 76 -4.34 -11.24 25.21
CA GLY A 76 -5.76 -11.52 25.33
C GLY A 76 -6.39 -10.34 26.02
N VAL A 77 -7.36 -9.72 25.34
CA VAL A 77 -7.93 -8.42 25.66
C VAL A 77 -8.34 -8.40 27.13
N LYS A 78 -7.40 -8.03 28.00
CA LYS A 78 -7.67 -7.35 29.25
C LYS A 78 -8.13 -5.99 28.78
N ARG A 79 -9.35 -5.94 28.23
CA ARG A 79 -10.27 -4.84 28.51
C ARG A 79 -10.16 -4.76 30.02
N ARG A 80 -9.27 -3.88 30.51
CA ARG A 80 -9.47 -3.29 31.81
C ARG A 80 -10.95 -2.96 31.76
N GLN A 81 -11.74 -3.55 32.64
CA GLN A 81 -12.96 -2.89 33.09
C GLN A 81 -12.46 -1.61 33.75
N MET A 82 -11.96 -0.68 32.92
CA MET A 82 -11.99 0.70 33.21
C MET A 82 -13.48 0.91 33.32
N GLU A 83 -13.96 1.17 34.53
CA GLU A 83 -15.27 1.78 34.72
C GLU A 83 -15.36 2.81 33.60
N ARG A 84 -16.23 2.55 32.63
CA ARG A 84 -16.45 3.50 31.56
C ARG A 84 -16.91 4.72 32.31
N ALA A 85 -16.04 5.73 32.41
CA ALA A 85 -16.46 7.03 32.85
C ALA A 85 -17.73 7.30 32.05
N ALA A 86 -18.84 7.53 32.75
CA ALA A 86 -20.13 7.72 32.14
C ALA A 86 -20.07 9.08 31.43
N TYR A 87 -19.43 9.09 30.27
CA TYR A 87 -19.41 10.23 29.40
C TYR A 87 -20.85 10.47 28.94
N SER A 88 -21.17 11.73 28.72
CA SER A 88 -22.45 12.09 28.12
C SER A 88 -22.65 11.27 26.83
N PRO A 89 -23.89 10.90 26.47
CA PRO A 89 -24.17 10.22 25.21
C PRO A 89 -23.58 10.93 23.97
N LEU A 90 -23.32 12.23 24.08
CA LEU A 90 -22.64 13.05 23.06
C LEU A 90 -21.18 12.66 22.82
N ALA A 91 -20.48 12.09 23.80
CA ALA A 91 -19.10 11.63 23.61
C ALA A 91 -19.00 10.47 22.60
N ALA A 92 -20.08 9.71 22.41
CA ALA A 92 -20.16 8.69 21.37
C ALA A 92 -20.21 9.27 19.95
N LEU A 93 -20.57 10.55 19.80
CA LEU A 93 -20.58 11.27 18.52
C LEU A 93 -19.18 11.77 18.14
N VAL A 94 -18.26 11.88 19.10
CA VAL A 94 -16.88 12.27 18.84
C VAL A 94 -16.12 11.07 18.29
N PRO A 95 -15.58 11.13 17.06
CA PRO A 95 -14.83 10.03 16.49
C PRO A 95 -13.66 9.64 17.41
N PRO A 96 -13.38 8.34 17.60
CA PRO A 96 -12.30 7.87 18.47
C PRO A 96 -10.90 8.23 17.96
N THR A 97 -10.77 8.70 16.72
CA THR A 97 -9.51 9.14 16.11
C THR A 97 -9.66 10.55 15.58
N LEU A 98 -8.65 11.39 15.83
CA LEU A 98 -8.61 12.79 15.44
C LEU A 98 -8.35 12.99 13.92
N ASN A 99 -8.49 11.94 13.11
CA ASN A 99 -8.19 11.92 11.68
C ASN A 99 -8.94 13.02 10.90
N THR A 100 -10.14 13.38 11.34
CA THR A 100 -10.92 14.47 10.74
C THR A 100 -10.23 15.83 10.90
N CYS A 101 -9.69 16.11 12.09
CA CYS A 101 -8.95 17.34 12.34
C CYS A 101 -7.61 17.34 11.58
N GLU A 102 -6.92 16.21 11.53
CA GLU A 102 -5.65 16.10 10.78
C GLU A 102 -5.85 16.32 9.28
N ARG A 103 -6.91 15.75 8.70
CA ARG A 103 -7.32 16.02 7.31
C ARG A 103 -7.64 17.49 7.09
N LEU A 104 -8.38 18.13 8.01
CA LEU A 104 -8.68 19.56 7.93
C LEU A 104 -7.41 20.41 7.91
N PHE A 105 -6.46 20.16 8.82
CA PHE A 105 -5.20 20.91 8.86
C PHE A 105 -4.30 20.65 7.64
N SER A 106 -4.38 19.46 7.05
CA SER A 106 -3.70 19.15 5.79
C SER A 106 -4.27 19.98 4.63
N GLU A 107 -5.59 20.13 4.56
CA GLU A 107 -6.26 21.02 3.59
C GLU A 107 -5.89 22.49 3.84
N CYS A 108 -5.87 22.95 5.10
CA CYS A 108 -5.41 24.29 5.48
C CYS A 108 -4.01 24.59 4.93
N LYS A 109 -3.09 23.63 5.06
CA LYS A 109 -1.71 23.76 4.58
C LYS A 109 -1.62 23.94 3.06
N MET A 110 -2.51 23.32 2.30
CA MET A 110 -2.57 23.49 0.84
C MET A 110 -3.08 24.87 0.43
N ILE A 111 -3.91 25.50 1.26
CA ILE A 111 -4.51 26.81 0.98
C ILE A 111 -3.61 27.95 1.46
N LEU A 112 -2.88 27.77 2.58
CA LEU A 112 -1.87 28.70 3.08
C LEU A 112 -0.55 28.56 2.31
N THR A 113 -0.53 29.08 1.09
CA THR A 113 0.71 29.20 0.31
C THR A 113 1.40 30.55 0.58
N PRO A 114 2.73 30.68 0.34
CA PRO A 114 3.42 31.96 0.50
C PRO A 114 2.80 33.11 -0.31
N GLN A 115 2.24 32.82 -1.48
CA GLN A 115 1.55 33.81 -2.32
C GLN A 115 0.22 34.30 -1.70
N ARG A 116 -0.33 33.56 -0.73
CA ARG A 116 -1.58 33.87 -0.03
C ARG A 116 -1.35 34.34 1.41
N SER A 117 -0.10 34.62 1.78
CA SER A 117 0.28 35.12 3.11
C SER A 117 -0.31 36.49 3.47
N CYS A 118 -0.76 37.27 2.47
CA CYS A 118 -1.46 38.54 2.69
C CYS A 118 -2.95 38.38 3.05
N MET A 119 -3.48 37.15 3.08
CA MET A 119 -4.85 36.89 3.52
C MET A 119 -4.98 37.08 5.02
N LEU A 120 -5.96 37.89 5.45
CA LEU A 120 -6.26 38.05 6.87
C LEU A 120 -6.72 36.70 7.46
N PRO A 121 -6.31 36.35 8.69
CA PRO A 121 -6.72 35.10 9.33
C PRO A 121 -8.24 34.88 9.35
N ALA A 122 -9.02 35.93 9.60
CA ALA A 122 -10.49 35.86 9.59
C ALA A 122 -11.08 35.42 8.24
N HIS A 123 -10.49 35.86 7.13
CA HIS A 123 -10.93 35.46 5.79
C HIS A 123 -10.53 34.01 5.49
N PHE A 124 -9.35 33.59 5.95
CA PHE A 124 -8.90 32.22 5.81
C PHE A 124 -9.81 31.25 6.60
N GLU A 125 -10.12 31.59 7.86
CA GLU A 125 -11.04 30.81 8.71
C GLU A 125 -12.41 30.67 8.06
N MET A 126 -12.96 31.75 7.50
CA MET A 126 -14.24 31.73 6.78
C MET A 126 -14.20 30.79 5.56
N LEU A 127 -13.13 30.84 4.76
CA LEU A 127 -12.97 29.95 3.60
C LEU A 127 -12.87 28.48 4.01
N MET A 128 -12.10 28.19 5.07
CA MET A 128 -11.97 26.83 5.60
C MET A 128 -13.28 26.32 6.18
N PHE A 129 -14.02 27.17 6.90
CA PHE A 129 -15.34 26.84 7.45
C PHE A 129 -16.32 26.46 6.34
N LEU A 130 -16.41 27.27 5.28
CA LEU A 130 -17.26 26.97 4.14
C LEU A 130 -16.79 25.68 3.46
N ARG A 131 -15.50 25.53 3.17
CA ARG A 131 -14.98 24.33 2.50
C ARG A 131 -15.23 23.04 3.28
N ALA A 132 -15.04 23.06 4.60
CA ALA A 132 -15.24 21.91 5.46
C ALA A 132 -16.71 21.47 5.57
N ASN A 133 -17.65 22.43 5.47
CA ASN A 133 -19.07 22.19 5.58
C ASN A 133 -19.78 22.21 4.21
N LYS A 134 -19.07 21.95 3.10
CA LYS A 134 -19.62 22.06 1.73
C LYS A 134 -20.96 21.34 1.56
N ASP A 135 -21.12 20.19 2.18
CA ASP A 135 -22.34 19.37 2.10
C ASP A 135 -23.56 20.02 2.79
N MET A 136 -23.35 21.03 3.64
CA MET A 136 -24.40 21.74 4.38
C MET A 136 -24.91 22.99 3.66
N TRP A 137 -24.24 23.44 2.59
CA TRP A 137 -24.61 24.66 1.86
C TRP A 137 -24.53 24.47 0.33
N ASP A 138 -24.59 23.23 -0.14
CA ASP A 138 -24.65 22.93 -1.57
C ASP A 138 -25.95 23.46 -2.19
N VAL A 139 -25.92 23.78 -3.50
CA VAL A 139 -27.00 24.45 -4.24
C VAL A 139 -28.32 23.67 -4.19
N THR A 140 -28.25 22.37 -3.92
CA THR A 140 -29.38 21.46 -3.72
C THR A 140 -30.16 21.70 -2.43
N SER A 141 -29.59 22.44 -1.47
CA SER A 141 -30.21 22.78 -0.18
C SER A 141 -31.06 24.06 -0.23
N LEU A 142 -31.03 24.80 -1.34
CA LEU A 142 -31.98 25.87 -1.67
C LEU A 142 -33.15 25.28 -2.49
N ALA A 143 -34.03 24.53 -1.83
CA ALA A 143 -35.31 24.10 -2.37
C ALA A 143 -36.45 24.50 -1.42
#